data_AF-A0A7S2IJ88-F1
#
_entry.id   AF-A0A7S2IJ88-F1
#
_cell.length_a   1.000
_cell.length_b   1.000
_cell.length_c   1.000
_cell.angle_alpha   90.00
_cell.angle_beta   90.00
_cell.angle_gamma   90.00
#
_symmetry.space_group_name_H-M   'P 1'
#
loop_
_entity.id
_entity.type
_entity.pdbx_description
1 polymer ?
#
loop_
_entity_poly.entity_id
_entity_poly.type
_entity_poly.pdbx_seq_one_letter_code
_entity_poly.pdbx_strand_id
1 'polypeptide(L)'
;ERFGEVDGIAVGTVFGKGDYQRLGRQEMSTSGFHQPYVNPEWCVPGVGCYSVIVNNDNGSSQDNGDTIMYAGSGGRRRGQNRTAPQSFDQDWDNLTNVALR
;
A
#
# COMPACT_ATOMS: atom_id res chain seq x y z
N GLU A 1 -11.56 10.83 2.47
CA GLU A 1 -10.25 10.44 3.01
C GLU A 1 -9.46 11.69 3.38
N ARG A 2 -8.52 11.59 4.34
CA ARG A 2 -7.74 12.74 4.83
C ARG A 2 -6.25 12.38 4.91
N PHE A 3 -5.38 13.36 4.66
CA PHE A 3 -3.95 13.20 4.92
C PHE A 3 -3.66 13.38 6.42
N GLY A 4 -2.69 12.63 6.92
CA GLY A 4 -2.21 12.71 8.31
C GLY A 4 -2.68 11.54 9.17
N GLU A 5 -2.56 11.71 10.48
CA GLU A 5 -2.95 10.70 11.46
C GLU A 5 -4.46 10.42 11.46
N VAL A 6 -4.87 9.29 12.04
CA VAL A 6 -6.28 8.94 12.26
C VAL A 6 -6.58 9.06 13.75
N ASP A 7 -7.60 9.85 14.08
CA ASP A 7 -7.95 10.16 15.48
C ASP A 7 -8.24 8.86 16.25
N GLY A 8 -7.58 8.68 17.39
CA GLY A 8 -7.74 7.50 18.23
C GLY A 8 -6.90 6.28 17.83
N ILE A 9 -6.08 6.38 16.79
CA ILE A 9 -5.15 5.31 16.37
C ILE A 9 -3.71 5.79 16.59
N ALA A 10 -3.05 5.24 17.61
CA ALA A 10 -1.70 5.62 17.96
C ALA A 10 -0.65 4.86 17.13
N VAL A 11 0.55 5.44 16.98
CA VAL A 11 1.71 4.72 16.44
C VAL A 11 1.96 3.46 17.30
N GLY A 12 2.14 2.32 16.63
CA GLY A 12 2.30 1.02 17.29
C GLY A 12 0.98 0.25 17.50
N THR A 13 -0.18 0.78 17.10
CA THR A 13 -1.42 0.00 17.05
C THR A 13 -1.24 -1.23 16.16
N VAL A 14 -1.63 -2.40 16.68
CA VAL A 14 -1.57 -3.67 15.96
C VAL A 14 -2.98 -4.07 15.52
N PHE A 15 -3.17 -4.16 14.21
CA PHE A 15 -4.41 -4.65 13.59
C PHE A 15 -4.30 -6.14 13.28
N GLY A 16 -5.38 -6.89 13.48
CA GLY A 16 -5.51 -8.28 13.06
C GLY A 16 -4.54 -9.22 13.74
N LYS A 17 -4.28 -9.04 15.05
CA LYS A 17 -3.40 -9.93 15.81
C LYS A 17 -3.81 -11.39 15.62
N GLY A 18 -2.95 -12.19 14.98
CA GLY A 18 -3.21 -13.60 14.64
C GLY A 18 -3.68 -13.85 13.21
N ASP A 19 -4.17 -12.82 12.50
CA ASP A 19 -4.47 -12.84 11.05
C ASP A 19 -4.24 -11.44 10.45
N TYR A 20 -2.97 -11.07 10.31
CA TYR A 20 -2.57 -9.73 9.84
C TYR A 20 -3.02 -9.43 8.40
N GLN A 21 -3.25 -10.47 7.60
CA GLN A 21 -3.57 -10.33 6.19
C GLN A 21 -5.07 -10.15 5.95
N ARG A 22 -5.94 -10.90 6.63
CA ARG A 22 -7.40 -10.76 6.43
C ARG A 22 -8.01 -9.85 7.47
N LEU A 23 -7.92 -10.24 8.74
CA LEU A 23 -8.50 -9.47 9.84
C LEU A 23 -7.82 -8.10 9.93
N GLY A 24 -6.49 -8.05 9.80
CA GLY A 24 -5.74 -6.79 9.85
C GLY A 24 -6.22 -5.78 8.78
N ARG A 25 -6.35 -6.22 7.53
CA ARG A 25 -6.87 -5.37 6.44
C ARG A 25 -8.33 -4.96 6.65
N GLN A 26 -9.16 -5.85 7.21
CA GLN A 26 -10.55 -5.51 7.55
C GLN A 26 -10.63 -4.45 8.66
N GLU A 27 -9.86 -4.59 9.72
CA GLU A 27 -9.84 -3.63 10.83
C GLU A 27 -9.27 -2.28 10.41
N MET A 28 -8.18 -2.27 9.62
CA MET A 28 -7.64 -1.04 9.03
C MET A 28 -8.68 -0.32 8.15
N SER A 29 -9.46 -1.08 7.37
CA SER A 29 -10.48 -0.49 6.50
C SER A 29 -11.65 0.09 7.30
N THR A 30 -12.14 -0.67 8.28
CA THR A 30 -13.28 -0.27 9.12
C THR A 30 -12.95 0.92 10.01
N SER A 31 -11.71 1.03 10.47
CA SER A 31 -11.23 2.15 11.29
C SER A 31 -10.86 3.40 10.50
N GLY A 32 -10.81 3.32 9.16
CA GLY A 32 -10.35 4.43 8.32
C GLY A 32 -8.84 4.61 8.28
N PHE A 33 -8.05 3.68 8.84
CA PHE A 33 -6.58 3.71 8.79
C PHE A 33 -6.03 3.43 7.39
N HIS A 34 -6.60 2.41 6.72
CA HIS A 34 -6.28 2.09 5.33
C HIS A 34 -7.46 1.36 4.70
N GLN A 35 -8.23 2.04 3.86
CA GLN A 35 -9.48 1.49 3.32
C GLN A 35 -9.33 0.30 2.36
N PRO A 36 -8.35 0.26 1.44
CA PRO A 36 -8.22 -0.87 0.54
C PRO A 36 -8.00 -2.19 1.28
N TYR A 37 -8.67 -3.26 0.83
CA TYR A 37 -8.50 -4.60 1.41
C TYR A 37 -7.31 -5.36 0.84
N VAL A 38 -6.89 -5.04 -0.39
CA VAL A 38 -5.87 -5.79 -1.12
C VAL A 38 -4.70 -4.89 -1.50
N ASN A 39 -4.97 -3.79 -2.20
CA ASN A 39 -3.94 -2.88 -2.70
C ASN A 39 -3.12 -2.28 -1.55
N PRO A 40 -1.78 -2.29 -1.63
CA PRO A 40 -0.96 -1.74 -0.55
C PRO A 40 -1.03 -0.21 -0.50
N GLU A 41 -1.40 0.47 -1.58
CA GLU A 41 -1.52 1.93 -1.62
C GLU A 41 -2.99 2.36 -1.63
N TRP A 42 -3.31 3.36 -0.79
CA TRP A 42 -4.59 4.04 -0.82
C TRP A 42 -4.45 5.41 -1.49
N CYS A 43 -4.77 5.46 -2.78
CA CYS A 43 -4.60 6.66 -3.59
C CYS A 43 -5.91 7.14 -4.19
N VAL A 44 -5.98 8.44 -4.47
CA VAL A 44 -6.98 9.03 -5.36
C VAL A 44 -6.24 9.74 -6.51
N PRO A 45 -6.48 9.35 -7.78
CA PRO A 45 -5.86 9.99 -8.93
C PRO A 45 -6.07 11.51 -8.94
N GLY A 46 -4.98 12.25 -9.16
CA GLY A 46 -4.99 13.72 -9.15
C GLY A 46 -5.08 14.37 -7.76
N VAL A 47 -5.13 13.59 -6.69
CA VAL A 47 -5.14 14.09 -5.30
C VAL A 47 -3.90 13.67 -4.54
N GLY A 48 -3.57 12.37 -4.55
CA GLY A 48 -2.38 11.83 -3.90
C GLY A 48 -2.59 10.46 -3.27
N CYS A 49 -1.56 9.99 -2.54
CA CYS A 49 -1.57 8.75 -1.77
C CYS A 49 -1.66 9.05 -0.28
N TYR A 50 -2.70 8.54 0.38
CA TYR A 50 -2.98 8.81 1.79
C TYR A 50 -2.22 7.86 2.72
N SER A 51 -2.05 6.60 2.33
CA SER A 51 -1.28 5.62 3.09
C SER A 51 -0.74 4.50 2.20
N VAL A 52 0.38 3.90 2.65
CA VAL A 52 1.03 2.75 2.02
C VAL A 52 1.24 1.62 3.05
N ILE A 53 1.12 0.38 2.61
CA ILE A 53 1.45 -0.82 3.38
C ILE A 53 2.75 -1.40 2.83
N VAL A 54 3.78 -1.48 3.67
CA VAL A 54 5.04 -2.15 3.34
C VAL A 54 4.96 -3.61 3.77
N ASN A 55 4.70 -4.51 2.82
CA ASN A 55 4.51 -5.95 3.06
C ASN A 55 5.41 -6.84 2.18
N ASN A 56 6.46 -6.26 1.59
CA ASN A 56 7.44 -6.94 0.73
C ASN A 56 6.84 -7.69 -0.49
N ASP A 57 5.73 -7.19 -1.06
CA ASP A 57 5.04 -7.82 -2.19
C ASP A 57 5.73 -7.63 -3.55
N ASN A 58 6.73 -6.74 -3.62
CA ASN A 58 7.44 -6.41 -4.84
C ASN A 58 8.91 -6.84 -4.87
N GLY A 59 9.45 -7.31 -3.75
CA GLY A 59 10.83 -7.77 -3.61
C GLY A 59 11.92 -6.74 -3.93
N SER A 60 11.53 -5.49 -4.24
CA SER A 60 12.41 -4.41 -4.69
C SER A 60 12.45 -3.25 -3.71
N SER A 61 11.48 -3.18 -2.80
CA SER A 61 11.45 -2.19 -1.73
C SER A 61 12.46 -2.56 -0.63
N GLN A 62 13.06 -1.54 -0.03
CA GLN A 62 14.02 -1.69 1.07
C GLN A 62 13.54 -0.88 2.27
N ASP A 63 13.58 -1.50 3.45
CA ASP A 63 13.18 -0.90 4.71
C ASP A 63 14.38 -0.84 5.65
N ASN A 64 14.72 0.37 6.10
CA ASN A 64 15.81 0.65 7.04
C ASN A 64 15.27 1.27 8.35
N GLY A 65 13.99 1.05 8.69
CA GLY A 65 13.32 1.64 9.85
C GLY A 65 12.91 3.09 9.58
N ASP A 66 13.84 4.04 9.76
CA ASP A 66 13.54 5.47 9.61
C ASP A 66 13.43 5.91 8.14
N THR A 67 13.85 5.05 7.21
CA THR A 67 13.76 5.30 5.76
C THR A 67 13.26 4.07 5.03
N ILE A 68 12.36 4.28 4.07
CA ILE A 68 11.83 3.24 3.20
C ILE A 68 12.08 3.69 1.76
N MET A 69 12.82 2.87 1.00
CA MET A 69 12.87 2.99 -0.45
C MET A 69 11.74 2.13 -1.01
N TYR A 70 10.61 2.76 -1.33
CA TYR A 70 9.42 2.09 -1.83
C TYR A 70 9.47 1.93 -3.35
N ALA A 71 9.26 0.71 -3.85
CA ALA A 71 9.12 0.46 -5.27
C ALA A 71 7.67 0.67 -5.72
N GLY A 72 7.50 1.33 -6.87
CA GLY A 72 6.18 1.58 -7.45
C GLY A 72 5.47 0.31 -7.93
N SER A 73 4.27 0.52 -8.44
CA SER A 73 3.39 -0.48 -9.02
C SER A 73 3.55 -0.61 -10.54
N GLY A 74 3.04 -1.70 -11.12
CA GLY A 74 3.08 -1.96 -12.58
C GLY A 74 4.28 -2.79 -13.03
N GLY A 75 4.52 -2.86 -14.34
CA GLY A 75 5.62 -3.64 -14.92
C GLY A 75 5.41 -5.16 -14.96
N ARG A 76 4.18 -5.65 -14.72
CA ARG A 76 3.86 -7.07 -14.53
C ARG A 76 2.73 -7.54 -15.45
N ARG A 77 2.93 -8.64 -16.17
CA ARG A 77 1.86 -9.37 -16.87
C ARG A 77 1.17 -10.35 -15.93
N ARG A 78 0.21 -9.85 -15.17
CA ARG A 78 -0.49 -10.60 -14.10
C ARG A 78 -1.68 -11.44 -14.56
N GLY A 79 -2.27 -11.17 -15.73
CA GLY A 79 -3.52 -11.81 -16.13
C GLY A 79 -4.60 -11.62 -15.07
N GLN A 80 -5.24 -12.71 -14.62
CA GLN A 80 -6.22 -12.69 -13.51
C GLN A 80 -5.58 -12.77 -12.12
N ASN A 81 -4.26 -12.97 -12.02
CA ASN A 81 -3.57 -13.04 -10.74
C ASN A 81 -3.44 -11.66 -10.08
N ARG A 82 -3.23 -11.68 -8.77
CA ARG A 82 -2.97 -10.46 -7.98
C ARG A 82 -1.52 -9.98 -8.11
N THR A 83 -0.57 -10.90 -8.31
CA THR A 83 0.88 -10.61 -8.44
C THR A 83 1.48 -11.41 -9.61
N ALA A 84 2.65 -10.97 -10.09
CA ALA A 84 3.46 -11.66 -11.11
C ALA A 84 4.91 -11.10 -11.10
N PRO A 85 5.90 -11.79 -11.70
CA PRO A 85 7.24 -11.23 -11.88
C PRO A 85 7.24 -9.96 -12.73
N GLN A 86 8.25 -9.10 -12.53
CA GLN A 86 8.52 -7.98 -13.43
C GLN A 86 8.83 -8.49 -14.85
N SER A 87 8.28 -7.80 -15.85
CA SER A 87 8.32 -8.22 -17.26
C SER A 87 8.42 -7.05 -18.25
N PHE A 88 8.30 -5.82 -17.76
CA PHE A 88 8.53 -4.57 -18.48
C PHE A 88 8.72 -3.43 -17.48
N ASP A 89 9.18 -2.27 -17.96
CA ASP A 89 9.42 -1.10 -17.11
C ASP A 89 8.13 -0.59 -16.48
N GLN A 90 8.25 -0.04 -15.28
CA GLN A 90 7.18 0.76 -14.70
C GLN A 90 7.16 2.15 -15.34
N ASP A 91 6.01 2.80 -15.31
CA ASP A 91 5.83 4.14 -15.86
C ASP A 91 5.08 5.05 -14.88
N TRP A 92 5.01 6.32 -15.24
CA TRP A 92 4.27 7.36 -14.51
C TRP A 92 2.82 7.50 -14.98
N ASP A 93 2.39 6.75 -15.98
CA ASP A 93 0.98 6.68 -16.39
C ASP A 93 0.19 5.76 -15.42
N ASN A 94 0.90 4.90 -14.67
CA ASN A 94 0.34 4.16 -13.57
C ASN A 94 -0.23 5.08 -12.47
N LEU A 95 -1.53 4.91 -12.20
CA LEU A 95 -2.29 5.74 -11.24
C LEU A 95 -1.72 5.75 -9.82
N THR A 96 -1.12 4.66 -9.38
CA THR A 96 -0.50 4.57 -8.05
C THR A 96 0.84 5.32 -8.04
N ASN A 97 1.65 5.14 -9.07
CA ASN A 97 2.97 5.78 -9.17
C ASN A 97 2.84 7.30 -9.24
N VAL A 98 1.91 7.81 -10.07
CA VAL A 98 1.68 9.26 -10.18
C VAL A 98 1.16 9.87 -8.88
N ALA A 99 0.38 9.12 -8.09
CA ALA A 99 -0.18 9.61 -6.83
C ALA A 99 0.84 9.62 -5.67
N LEU A 100 1.93 8.88 -5.80
CA LEU A 100 3.03 8.81 -4.83
C LEU A 100 4.20 9.76 -5.12
N ARG A 101 4.17 10.45 -6.26
CA ARG A 101 5.23 11.37 -6.69
C ARG A 101 5.16 12.70 -5.94
#